data_AF-A0A6M0AB67-F1
#
_entry.id   AF-A0A6M0AB67-F1
#
_cell.length_a   1.000
_cell.length_b   1.000
_cell.length_c   1.000
_cell.angle_alpha   90.00
_cell.angle_beta   90.00
_cell.angle_gamma   90.00
#
_symmetry.space_group_name_H-M   'P 1'
#
loop_
_entity.id
_entity.type
_entity.pdbx_description
1 polymer ?
#
loop_
_entity_poly.entity_id
_entity_poly.type
_entity_poly.pdbx_seq_one_letter_code
_entity_poly.pdbx_strand_id
1 'polypeptide(L)'
;HKTGTLIVADLGENRYLSEPVYAPDSLNPDQGWILTVVYDGNSDTSEVMVFSRNTLNQEPICRLGLPKVIPFSFHGQWKSR
;
A
#
# COMPACT_ATOMS: atom_id res chain seq x y z
N HIS A 1 9.93 -2.55 20.12
CA HIS A 1 10.37 -2.63 18.71
C HIS A 1 11.87 -2.40 18.65
N LYS A 2 12.67 -3.45 18.43
CA LYS A 2 14.13 -3.40 18.48
C LYS A 2 14.71 -4.31 17.39
N THR A 3 14.97 -3.74 16.22
CA THR A 3 15.91 -4.29 15.23
C THR A 3 16.70 -3.17 14.55
N GLY A 4 16.19 -1.92 14.52
CA GLY A 4 16.81 -0.82 13.78
C GLY A 4 16.76 -1.01 12.26
N THR A 5 16.13 -2.09 11.80
CA THR A 5 16.00 -2.44 10.38
C THR A 5 14.88 -1.60 9.77
N LEU A 6 15.23 -0.82 8.75
CA LEU A 6 14.30 -0.16 7.85
C LEU A 6 14.08 -1.08 6.64
N ILE A 7 12.81 -1.35 6.31
CA ILE A 7 12.42 -1.98 5.06
C ILE A 7 11.60 -0.97 4.25
N VAL A 8 11.84 -0.94 2.94
CA VAL A 8 11.21 0.03 2.02
C VAL A 8 10.62 -0.75 0.85
N ALA A 9 9.39 -0.39 0.46
CA ALA A 9 8.82 -0.78 -0.82
C ALA A 9 9.32 0.23 -1.87
N ASP A 10 10.18 -0.23 -2.79
CA ASP A 10 10.51 0.54 -3.99
C ASP A 10 9.47 0.23 -5.06
N LEU A 11 8.67 1.23 -5.45
CA LEU A 11 7.62 1.03 -6.44
C LEU A 11 8.16 1.09 -7.88
N GLY A 12 9.41 1.54 -8.06
CA GLY A 12 10.00 1.83 -9.35
C GLY A 12 9.68 3.23 -9.87
N GLU A 13 10.22 3.53 -11.04
CA GLU A 13 10.13 4.86 -11.65
C GLU A 13 8.69 5.27 -12.01
N ASN A 14 8.41 6.57 -11.87
CA ASN A 14 7.14 7.21 -12.20
C ASN A 14 5.90 6.64 -11.49
N ARG A 15 6.08 6.02 -10.32
CA ARG A 15 4.99 5.56 -9.47
C ARG A 15 4.91 6.37 -8.20
N TYR A 16 3.73 6.95 -7.96
CA TYR A 16 3.50 7.94 -6.93
C TYR A 16 2.36 7.48 -6.04
N LEU A 17 2.62 7.39 -4.73
CA LEU A 17 1.67 6.84 -3.76
C LEU A 17 0.99 7.95 -2.94
N SER A 18 -0.29 7.74 -2.62
CA SER A 18 -0.98 8.46 -1.55
C SER A 18 -0.64 7.86 -0.18
N GLU A 19 -1.02 8.53 0.92
CA GLU A 19 -0.73 8.04 2.29
C GLU A 19 -1.16 6.57 2.46
N PRO A 20 -0.25 5.69 2.90
CA PRO A 20 -0.57 4.30 3.17
C PRO A 20 -1.39 4.15 4.45
N VAL A 21 -2.37 3.25 4.45
CA VAL A 21 -3.21 2.90 5.60
C VAL A 21 -2.95 1.47 6.06
N TYR A 22 -2.92 1.26 7.37
CA TYR A 22 -2.79 -0.07 7.96
C TYR A 22 -4.17 -0.70 8.21
N ALA A 23 -4.37 -1.91 7.70
CA ALA A 23 -5.54 -2.75 7.98
C ALA A 23 -5.11 -3.97 8.81
N PRO A 24 -5.51 -4.06 10.09
CA PRO A 24 -5.24 -5.26 10.89
C PRO A 24 -6.13 -6.42 10.45
N ASP A 25 -5.62 -7.64 10.59
CA ASP A 25 -6.46 -8.83 10.61
C ASP A 25 -7.19 -8.90 11.95
N SER A 26 -8.51 -9.11 11.93
CA SER A 26 -9.35 -9.12 13.13
C SER A 26 -9.22 -10.39 13.98
N LEU A 27 -8.72 -11.48 13.39
CA LEU A 27 -8.59 -12.78 14.04
C LEU A 27 -7.13 -13.10 14.37
N ASN A 28 -6.19 -12.57 13.58
CA ASN A 28 -4.77 -12.85 13.74
C ASN A 28 -3.98 -11.55 13.99
N PRO A 29 -3.60 -11.23 15.24
CA PRO A 29 -2.84 -10.04 15.54
C PRO A 29 -1.43 -10.05 14.95
N ASP A 30 -0.95 -11.19 14.44
CA ASP A 30 0.33 -11.32 13.75
C ASP A 30 0.24 -11.07 12.24
N GLN A 31 -0.97 -10.83 11.74
CA GLN A 31 -1.28 -10.56 10.34
C GLN A 31 -1.88 -9.17 10.18
N GLY A 32 -1.68 -8.61 8.99
CA GLY A 32 -2.17 -7.29 8.64
C GLY A 32 -1.58 -6.83 7.33
N TRP A 33 -2.13 -5.75 6.80
CA TRP A 33 -1.82 -5.25 5.48
C TRP A 33 -1.58 -3.75 5.50
N ILE A 34 -0.76 -3.31 4.56
CA ILE A 34 -0.56 -1.90 4.24
C ILE A 34 -1.17 -1.68 2.87
N LEU A 35 -2.11 -0.74 2.76
CA LEU A 35 -2.80 -0.42 1.53
C LEU A 35 -2.43 1.00 1.12
N THR A 36 -2.19 1.22 -0.17
CA THR A 36 -2.01 2.55 -0.73
C THR A 36 -2.58 2.62 -2.14
N VAL A 37 -3.07 3.80 -2.53
CA VAL A 37 -3.39 4.11 -3.92
C VAL A 37 -2.10 4.58 -4.59
N VAL A 38 -1.74 3.93 -5.70
CA VAL A 38 -0.58 4.28 -6.50
C VAL A 38 -1.05 4.77 -7.85
N TYR A 39 -0.58 5.95 -8.25
CA TYR A 39 -0.65 6.45 -9.61
C TYR A 39 0.61 5.99 -10.37
N ASP A 40 0.42 5.27 -11.48
CA ASP A 40 1.49 4.88 -12.39
C ASP A 40 1.50 5.84 -13.59
N GLY A 41 2.48 6.75 -13.59
CA GLY A 41 2.67 7.73 -14.66
C GLY A 41 3.18 7.13 -15.97
N ASN A 42 3.61 5.87 -15.98
CA ASN A 42 4.01 5.18 -17.22
C ASN A 42 2.79 4.77 -18.06
N SER A 43 1.65 4.51 -17.42
CA SER A 43 0.41 4.09 -18.08
C SER A 43 -0.76 5.04 -17.89
N ASP A 44 -0.59 6.11 -17.12
CA ASP A 44 -1.66 7.03 -16.70
C ASP A 44 -2.85 6.29 -16.06
N THR A 45 -2.54 5.43 -15.10
CA THR A 45 -3.54 4.62 -14.38
C THR A 45 -3.35 4.70 -12.87
N SER A 46 -4.36 4.27 -12.12
CA SER A 46 -4.23 4.10 -10.68
C SER A 46 -4.62 2.70 -10.24
N GLU A 47 -3.96 2.22 -9.20
CA GLU A 47 -4.22 0.93 -8.58
C GLU A 47 -4.21 1.05 -7.06
N VAL A 48 -4.94 0.18 -6.36
CA VAL A 48 -4.72 -0.07 -4.94
C VAL A 48 -3.72 -1.20 -4.83
N MET A 49 -2.55 -0.91 -4.27
CA MET A 49 -1.56 -1.93 -3.94
C MET A 49 -1.72 -2.36 -2.47
N VAL A 50 -1.67 -3.67 -2.24
CA VAL A 50 -1.75 -4.28 -0.92
C VAL A 50 -0.44 -4.98 -0.61
N PHE A 51 0.18 -4.61 0.49
CA PHE A 51 1.41 -5.22 1.00
C PHE A 51 1.13 -6.02 2.27
N SER A 52 1.90 -7.08 2.47
CA SER A 52 1.97 -7.76 3.76
C SER A 52 2.77 -6.91 4.75
N ARG A 53 2.30 -6.80 6.00
CA ARG A 53 3.01 -6.03 7.04
C ARG A 53 4.43 -6.53 7.33
N ASN A 54 4.70 -7.80 7.04
CA ASN A 54 5.96 -8.47 7.39
C ASN A 54 7.00 -8.42 6.25
N THR A 55 6.59 -8.07 5.02
CA THR A 55 7.42 -8.20 3.82
C THR A 55 7.22 -7.01 2.87
N LEU A 56 7.34 -5.78 3.40
CA LEU A 56 7.12 -4.56 2.62
C LEU A 56 8.12 -4.37 1.46
N ASN A 57 9.32 -4.94 1.57
CA ASN A 57 10.36 -4.92 0.53
C ASN A 57 10.18 -5.99 -0.56
N GLN A 58 9.05 -6.69 -0.57
CA GLN A 58 8.66 -7.61 -1.64
C GLN A 58 7.57 -6.96 -2.51
N GLU A 59 7.24 -7.60 -3.64
CA GLU A 59 6.11 -7.21 -4.47
C GLU A 59 4.80 -7.18 -3.66
N PRO A 60 3.86 -6.28 -3.99
CA PRO A 60 2.55 -6.27 -3.37
C PRO A 60 1.84 -7.61 -3.59
N ILE A 61 1.20 -8.11 -2.55
CA ILE A 61 0.48 -9.38 -2.56
C ILE A 61 -0.84 -9.30 -3.35
N CYS A 62 -1.31 -8.08 -3.63
CA CYS A 62 -2.45 -7.81 -4.49
C CYS A 62 -2.31 -6.42 -5.11
N ARG A 63 -2.70 -6.33 -6.39
CA ARG A 63 -2.80 -5.09 -7.16
C ARG A 63 -4.21 -5.02 -7.73
N LEU A 64 -4.99 -4.03 -7.32
CA LEU A 64 -6.36 -3.81 -7.78
C LEU A 64 -6.40 -2.58 -8.69
N GLY A 65 -6.54 -2.80 -10.00
CA GLY A 65 -6.71 -1.72 -10.96
C GLY A 65 -7.99 -0.91 -10.70
N LEU A 66 -7.88 0.42 -10.78
CA LEU A 66 -9.01 1.33 -10.64
C LEU A 66 -9.49 1.79 -12.02
N PRO A 67 -10.80 2.04 -12.21
CA PRO A 67 -11.38 2.36 -13.51
C PRO A 67 -11.00 3.75 -14.04
N LYS A 68 -10.31 4.56 -13.24
CA LYS A 68 -9.83 5.91 -13.58
C LYS A 68 -8.67 6.30 -12.67
N VAL A 69 -7.89 7.27 -13.12
CA VAL A 69 -6.86 7.92 -12.29
C VAL A 69 -7.51 8.51 -11.03
N ILE A 70 -6.86 8.29 -9.89
CA ILE A 70 -7.23 8.88 -8.61
C ILE A 70 -6.28 10.05 -8.33
N PRO A 71 -6.80 11.27 -8.11
CA PRO A 71 -5.97 12.40 -7.70
C PRO A 71 -5.26 12.13 -6.37
N PHE A 72 -4.08 12.72 -6.19
CA PHE A 72 -3.33 12.62 -4.93
C PHE A 72 -4.17 13.07 -3.74
N SER A 73 -4.16 12.25 -2.70
CA SER A 73 -4.90 12.48 -1.46
C SER A 73 -3.93 12.60 -0.28
N PHE A 74 -4.37 13.31 0.76
CA PHE A 74 -3.58 13.48 1.97
C PHE A 74 -3.76 12.32 2.93
N HIS A 75 -4.90 12.25 3.63
CA HIS A 75 -5.08 11.31 4.72
C HIS A 75 -6.13 10.24 4.44
N GLY A 76 -5.94 9.08 5.06
CA GLY A 76 -6.89 7.97 5.04
C GLY A 76 -7.00 7.27 6.38
N GLN A 77 -8.09 6.53 6.59
CA GLN A 77 -8.24 5.65 7.74
C GLN A 77 -8.85 4.32 7.32
N TRP A 78 -8.32 3.23 7.87
CA TRP A 78 -9.01 1.95 7.83
C TRP A 78 -10.06 1.92 8.93
N LYS A 79 -11.30 1.56 8.57
CA LYS A 79 -12.36 1.32 9.53
C LYS A 79 -12.74 -0.16 9.47
N SER A 80 -12.43 -0.88 10.53
CA SER A 80 -12.94 -2.25 10.72
C SER A 80 -14.47 -2.25 10.76
N ARG A 81 -15.07 -3.36 10.32
CA ARG A 81 -16.52 -3.57 10.41
C ARG A 81 -16.99 -3.69 11.85
#